data_AF-A0AAD2PUM8-F1
#
_entry.id   AF-A0AAD2PUM8-F1
#
_cell.length_a   1.000
_cell.length_b   1.000
_cell.length_c   1.000
_cell.angle_alpha   90.00
_cell.angle_beta   90.00
_cell.angle_gamma   90.00
#
_symmetry.space_group_name_H-M   'P 1'
#
loop_
_entity.id
_entity.type
_entity.pdbx_description
1 polymer ?
#
loop_
_entity_poly.entity_id
_entity_poly.type
_entity_poly.pdbx_seq_one_letter_code
_entity_poly.pdbx_strand_id
1 'polypeptide(L)'
;MRPPPITPFFTYTLGSSLYVPLTCRCNSLTLPETRGPNFLLPRDVVASLMRVREMELQRDDGNDDDNDNLFWEVKTIDSLVEGKQKLPSLLGKNKVQEYPDGNQHVVHPKVPDLMEEIRLQMENNDVDKTSTTKITSVVIAGEGEPTLRLNDLLSLTEQLSSSSWFSESSSSSSSIRLTTNGLIPSQQASSISNGKQESNVPQLLQSHGVSHVSVALMSADPLQYEALMQPLLLVEEDNAHSQVCRFIQQAADTNGLEVEVTAVDRPEVNKETLESLAKSLSVENPVRWRPYFE
;
A
#
# COMPACT_ATOMS: atom_id res chain seq x y z
N MET A 1 26.77 22.08 -2.43
CA MET A 1 26.85 20.59 -2.39
C MET A 1 26.02 20.05 -3.54
N ARG A 2 26.46 18.98 -4.21
CA ARG A 2 25.54 18.23 -5.08
C ARG A 2 24.56 17.51 -4.17
N PRO A 3 23.26 17.49 -4.49
CA PRO A 3 22.31 16.70 -3.71
C PRO A 3 22.73 15.23 -3.74
N PRO A 4 22.48 14.46 -2.67
CA PRO A 4 22.79 13.03 -2.64
C PRO A 4 22.10 12.33 -3.82
N PRO A 5 22.72 11.25 -4.36
CA PRO A 5 22.14 10.48 -5.44
C PRO A 5 20.77 9.98 -5.04
N ILE A 6 19.84 10.04 -5.98
CA ILE A 6 18.48 9.59 -5.74
C ILE A 6 18.50 8.06 -5.68
N THR A 7 17.82 7.49 -4.68
CA THR A 7 17.78 6.05 -4.42
C THR A 7 17.48 5.28 -5.72
N PRO A 8 18.24 4.21 -6.05
CA PRO A 8 17.98 3.34 -7.20
C PRO A 8 16.80 2.38 -6.99
N PHE A 9 16.19 2.42 -5.81
CA PHE A 9 15.33 1.36 -5.28
C PHE A 9 13.83 1.71 -5.38
N PHE A 10 12.97 0.71 -5.54
CA PHE A 10 11.51 0.86 -5.42
C PHE A 10 11.05 1.01 -3.96
N THR A 11 11.82 0.45 -3.04
CA THR A 11 11.63 0.49 -1.60
C THR A 11 12.18 1.79 -1.01
N TYR A 12 11.71 2.11 0.18
CA TYR A 12 12.18 3.25 0.97
C TYR A 12 12.04 2.97 2.46
N THR A 13 12.77 3.69 3.31
CA THR A 13 12.68 3.54 4.76
C THR A 13 11.99 4.73 5.40
N LEU A 14 11.18 4.47 6.43
CA LEU A 14 10.65 5.49 7.33
C LEU A 14 10.77 4.96 8.77
N GLY A 15 11.62 5.59 9.57
CA GLY A 15 11.95 5.07 10.91
C GLY A 15 12.63 3.71 10.81
N SER A 16 12.14 2.72 11.57
CA SER A 16 12.63 1.33 11.57
C SER A 16 11.89 0.42 10.60
N SER A 17 11.11 0.99 9.67
CA SER A 17 10.31 0.23 8.72
C SER A 17 10.85 0.38 7.29
N LEU A 18 11.02 -0.73 6.60
CA LEU A 18 11.27 -0.77 5.15
C LEU A 18 9.91 -0.92 4.44
N TYR A 19 9.58 0.04 3.59
CA TYR A 19 8.34 0.06 2.82
C TYR A 19 8.57 -0.53 1.42
N VAL A 20 7.66 -1.41 1.01
CA VAL A 20 7.71 -2.13 -0.26
C VAL A 20 6.44 -1.82 -1.07
N PRO A 21 6.51 -0.89 -2.02
CA PRO A 21 5.39 -0.60 -2.91
C PRO A 21 5.27 -1.69 -3.97
N LEU A 22 4.10 -2.33 -4.06
CA LEU A 22 3.83 -3.29 -5.14
C LEU A 22 3.29 -2.62 -6.40
N THR A 23 2.55 -1.52 -6.25
CA THR A 23 1.90 -0.86 -7.38
C THR A 23 1.67 0.62 -7.10
N CYS A 24 1.51 1.41 -8.17
CA CYS A 24 1.00 2.77 -8.09
C CYS A 24 -0.52 2.84 -8.35
N ARG A 25 -1.13 1.72 -8.77
CA ARG A 25 -2.56 1.63 -9.08
C ARG A 25 -3.40 1.42 -7.83
N CYS A 26 -4.60 1.99 -7.79
CA CYS A 26 -5.51 1.90 -6.65
C CYS A 26 -6.96 1.78 -7.12
N ASN A 27 -7.79 1.03 -6.41
CA ASN A 27 -9.25 0.96 -6.65
C ASN A 27 -10.03 1.97 -5.80
N SER A 28 -9.36 2.98 -5.27
CA SER A 28 -9.91 4.14 -4.56
C SER A 28 -8.93 5.30 -4.71
N LEU A 29 -9.18 6.44 -4.07
CA LEU A 29 -8.15 7.46 -3.86
C LEU A 29 -6.98 6.86 -3.11
N THR A 30 -5.77 7.22 -3.53
CA THR A 30 -4.56 6.74 -2.87
C THR A 30 -4.50 7.27 -1.44
N LEU A 31 -3.88 6.50 -0.53
CA LEU A 31 -3.75 6.96 0.85
C LEU A 31 -3.05 8.31 0.95
N PRO A 32 -1.98 8.64 0.20
CA PRO A 32 -1.43 9.99 0.13
C PRO A 32 -2.44 11.09 -0.25
N GLU A 33 -3.31 10.86 -1.23
CA GLU A 33 -4.32 11.84 -1.67
C GLU A 33 -5.36 12.12 -0.58
N THR A 34 -5.73 11.11 0.21
CA THR A 34 -6.69 11.28 1.31
C THR A 34 -6.17 12.21 2.43
N ARG A 35 -4.84 12.39 2.54
CA ARG A 35 -4.17 13.21 3.57
C ARG A 35 -4.31 14.72 3.34
N GLY A 36 -4.83 15.14 2.19
CA GLY A 36 -5.06 16.55 1.87
C GLY A 36 -4.05 17.17 0.92
N PRO A 37 -4.39 18.33 0.33
CA PRO A 37 -3.63 18.94 -0.76
C PRO A 37 -2.21 19.36 -0.37
N ASN A 38 -1.94 19.61 0.91
CA ASN A 38 -0.63 20.03 1.41
C ASN A 38 0.16 18.92 2.09
N PHE A 39 -0.23 17.66 1.89
CA PHE A 39 0.56 16.52 2.32
C PHE A 39 1.88 16.46 1.55
N LEU A 40 3.00 16.41 2.27
CA LEU A 40 4.34 16.36 1.71
C LEU A 40 5.06 15.09 2.18
N LEU A 41 5.77 14.45 1.25
CA LEU A 41 6.59 13.28 1.49
C LEU A 41 8.08 13.63 1.40
N PRO A 42 8.96 12.92 2.13
CA PRO A 42 10.40 13.03 1.93
C PRO A 42 10.79 12.73 0.47
N ARG A 43 11.86 13.40 -0.01
CA ARG A 43 12.35 13.30 -1.41
C ARG A 43 12.59 11.86 -1.87
N ASP A 44 13.24 11.08 -1.04
CA ASP A 44 13.55 9.66 -1.24
C ASP A 44 12.28 8.81 -1.35
N VAL A 45 11.27 9.07 -0.51
CA VAL A 45 9.96 8.41 -0.64
C VAL A 45 9.29 8.75 -1.97
N VAL A 46 9.28 10.04 -2.35
CA VAL A 46 8.72 10.47 -3.64
C VAL A 46 9.45 9.81 -4.81
N ALA A 47 10.78 9.75 -4.76
CA ALA A 47 11.57 9.09 -5.80
C ALA A 47 11.23 7.59 -5.94
N SER A 48 11.17 6.86 -4.84
CA SER A 48 10.82 5.43 -4.85
C SER A 48 9.43 5.16 -5.43
N LEU A 49 8.42 5.96 -5.03
CA LEU A 49 7.07 5.85 -5.57
C LEU A 49 7.02 6.20 -7.07
N MET A 50 7.76 7.22 -7.49
CA MET A 50 7.86 7.60 -8.91
C MET A 50 8.50 6.53 -9.77
N ARG A 51 9.47 5.76 -9.27
CA ARG A 51 10.03 4.61 -10.00
C ARG A 51 9.00 3.53 -10.29
N VAL A 52 8.13 3.24 -9.32
CA VAL A 52 7.04 2.27 -9.52
C VAL A 52 6.07 2.78 -10.58
N ARG A 53 5.75 4.07 -10.58
CA ARG A 53 4.95 4.70 -11.64
C ARG A 53 5.62 4.62 -13.00
N GLU A 54 6.90 4.98 -13.09
CA GLU A 54 7.66 4.91 -14.34
C GLU A 54 7.67 3.50 -14.91
N MET A 55 7.68 2.47 -14.06
CA MET A 55 7.59 1.09 -14.49
C MET A 55 6.16 0.70 -14.94
N GLU A 56 5.13 1.01 -14.16
CA GLU A 56 3.75 0.59 -14.45
C GLU A 56 3.01 1.41 -15.50
N LEU A 57 3.51 2.60 -15.79
CA LEU A 57 2.94 3.54 -16.77
C LEU A 57 3.86 3.73 -17.98
N GLN A 58 4.88 2.87 -18.14
CA GLN A 58 5.73 2.84 -19.31
C GLN A 58 4.88 2.69 -20.59
N ARG A 59 5.26 3.46 -21.61
CA ARG A 59 4.56 3.56 -22.90
C ARG A 59 4.53 2.19 -23.59
N ASP A 60 3.39 1.88 -24.20
CA ASP A 60 3.38 1.02 -25.38
C ASP A 60 3.93 1.91 -26.51
N ASP A 61 5.22 1.78 -26.82
CA ASP A 61 6.01 2.65 -27.72
C ASP A 61 5.56 2.61 -29.20
N GLY A 62 4.30 2.25 -29.48
CA GLY A 62 3.82 1.86 -30.80
C GLY A 62 2.92 2.86 -31.55
N ASN A 63 2.49 3.98 -30.97
CA ASN A 63 1.66 4.96 -31.71
C ASN A 63 1.81 6.38 -31.13
N ASP A 64 2.67 7.17 -31.76
CA ASP A 64 3.18 8.45 -31.27
C ASP A 64 2.67 9.62 -32.13
N ASP A 65 1.37 9.66 -32.46
CA ASP A 65 0.86 10.65 -33.42
C ASP A 65 -0.37 11.47 -33.02
N ASP A 66 -0.86 11.41 -31.78
CA ASP A 66 -1.90 12.36 -31.35
C ASP A 66 -1.69 12.95 -29.95
N ASN A 67 -1.25 14.21 -29.98
CA ASN A 67 -1.48 15.30 -29.02
C ASN A 67 -0.83 15.24 -27.63
N ASP A 68 0.40 15.75 -27.65
CA ASP A 68 1.08 16.59 -26.67
C ASP A 68 0.23 17.36 -25.64
N ASN A 69 0.87 17.49 -24.45
CA ASN A 69 0.71 18.50 -23.39
C ASN A 69 -0.11 18.20 -22.13
N LEU A 70 -0.81 17.07 -22.01
CA LEU A 70 -1.42 16.72 -20.71
C LEU A 70 -0.67 15.66 -19.92
N PHE A 71 0.35 15.03 -20.52
CA PHE A 71 0.72 13.70 -20.06
C PHE A 71 1.59 13.68 -18.81
N TRP A 72 2.38 14.72 -18.53
CA TRP A 72 3.22 14.77 -17.33
C TRP A 72 3.67 16.21 -17.02
N GLU A 73 3.13 16.86 -15.98
CA GLU A 73 3.96 17.76 -15.15
C GLU A 73 4.90 16.91 -14.25
N VAL A 74 5.36 15.75 -14.75
CA VAL A 74 6.36 14.93 -14.07
C VAL A 74 7.67 15.62 -14.33
N LYS A 75 7.98 16.51 -13.40
CA LYS A 75 9.30 16.59 -12.82
C LYS A 75 9.96 15.21 -12.89
N THR A 76 10.91 15.01 -13.82
CA THR A 76 11.71 13.77 -13.84
C THR A 76 12.27 13.54 -12.44
N ILE A 77 12.57 12.29 -12.08
CA ILE A 77 13.21 11.99 -10.79
C ILE A 77 14.39 12.96 -10.53
N ASP A 78 15.15 13.30 -11.57
CA ASP A 78 16.27 14.27 -11.52
C ASP A 78 15.91 15.70 -11.08
N SER A 79 14.64 16.10 -11.20
CA SER A 79 14.15 17.42 -10.80
C SER A 79 13.61 17.47 -9.36
N LEU A 80 13.68 16.36 -8.62
CA LEU A 80 13.31 16.31 -7.21
C LEU A 80 14.30 17.10 -6.35
N VAL A 81 13.77 18.07 -5.60
CA VAL A 81 14.55 18.93 -4.70
C VAL A 81 14.72 18.29 -3.33
N GLU A 82 15.74 18.73 -2.58
CA GLU A 82 15.91 18.35 -1.17
C GLU A 82 14.72 18.79 -0.30
N GLY A 83 14.44 18.03 0.75
CA GLY A 83 13.34 18.28 1.68
C GLY A 83 12.06 17.51 1.36
N LYS A 84 10.94 17.98 1.92
CA LYS A 84 9.61 17.37 1.70
C LYS A 84 8.94 18.01 0.49
N GLN A 85 8.29 17.20 -0.35
CA GLN A 85 7.59 17.66 -1.53
C GLN A 85 6.33 16.84 -1.80
N LYS A 86 5.42 17.39 -2.62
CA LYS A 86 4.22 16.67 -3.05
C LYS A 86 4.62 15.52 -3.97
N LEU A 87 3.94 14.39 -3.82
CA LEU A 87 3.95 13.37 -4.85
C LEU A 87 3.19 13.94 -6.07
N PRO A 88 3.75 13.94 -7.29
CA PRO A 88 3.05 14.47 -8.47
C PRO A 88 1.68 13.80 -8.65
N SER A 89 0.63 14.51 -9.08
CA SER A 89 -0.68 13.90 -9.31
C SER A 89 -0.68 13.04 -10.58
N LEU A 90 -1.44 11.95 -10.59
CA LEU A 90 -1.65 11.10 -11.76
C LEU A 90 -2.96 11.40 -12.52
N LEU A 91 -3.71 12.44 -12.14
CA LEU A 91 -4.98 12.84 -12.77
C LEU A 91 -5.96 11.65 -12.96
N GLY A 92 -6.02 10.72 -12.00
CA GLY A 92 -6.90 9.55 -12.04
C GLY A 92 -6.43 8.37 -12.88
N LYS A 93 -5.26 8.44 -13.54
CA LYS A 93 -4.71 7.35 -14.39
C LYS A 93 -4.31 6.10 -13.60
N ASN A 94 -4.06 6.24 -12.30
CA ASN A 94 -3.80 5.14 -11.38
C ASN A 94 -5.06 4.42 -10.90
N LYS A 95 -6.25 4.98 -11.15
CA LYS A 95 -7.48 4.41 -10.62
C LYS A 95 -7.93 3.24 -11.49
N VAL A 96 -7.97 2.04 -10.93
CA VAL A 96 -8.36 0.81 -11.63
C VAL A 96 -9.30 -0.02 -10.77
N GLN A 97 -10.24 -0.72 -11.39
CA GLN A 97 -11.12 -1.67 -10.70
C GLN A 97 -10.40 -2.98 -10.36
N GLU A 98 -9.56 -3.43 -11.29
CA GLU A 98 -8.77 -4.65 -11.21
C GLU A 98 -7.36 -4.38 -11.72
N TYR A 99 -6.41 -5.20 -11.28
CA TYR A 99 -5.09 -5.17 -11.87
C TYR A 99 -5.15 -5.77 -13.27
N PRO A 100 -4.60 -5.09 -14.30
CA PRO A 100 -4.63 -5.60 -15.67
C PRO A 100 -3.80 -6.89 -15.78
N ASP A 101 -4.48 -8.03 -15.89
CA ASP A 101 -3.86 -9.35 -16.03
C ASP A 101 -3.19 -9.51 -17.41
N GLY A 102 -1.94 -9.96 -17.40
CA GLY A 102 -1.21 -10.82 -18.38
C GLY A 102 -1.20 -10.53 -19.90
N ASN A 103 -2.20 -9.86 -20.46
CA ASN A 103 -2.36 -9.58 -21.89
C ASN A 103 -2.11 -8.11 -22.26
N GLN A 104 -2.00 -7.23 -21.27
CA GLN A 104 -1.52 -5.86 -21.46
C GLN A 104 -0.05 -5.82 -21.03
N HIS A 105 0.79 -5.09 -21.77
CA HIS A 105 2.23 -4.90 -21.52
C HIS A 105 2.50 -4.10 -20.23
N VAL A 106 1.85 -4.43 -19.11
CA VAL A 106 2.02 -3.75 -17.84
C VAL A 106 3.25 -4.31 -17.15
N VAL A 107 4.34 -3.55 -17.24
CA VAL A 107 5.58 -3.84 -16.52
C VAL A 107 5.39 -3.40 -15.08
N HIS A 108 5.82 -4.20 -14.11
CA HIS A 108 5.69 -3.86 -12.70
C HIS A 108 6.83 -4.48 -11.89
N PRO A 109 7.13 -3.97 -10.67
CA PRO A 109 8.17 -4.55 -9.84
C PRO A 109 7.88 -6.03 -9.58
N LYS A 110 8.79 -6.93 -9.97
CA LYS A 110 8.60 -8.37 -9.80
C LYS A 110 9.06 -8.79 -8.41
N VAL A 111 8.43 -9.83 -7.86
CA VAL A 111 8.77 -10.36 -6.53
C VAL A 111 10.27 -10.68 -6.38
N PRO A 112 10.95 -11.35 -7.35
CA PRO A 112 12.40 -11.60 -7.22
C PRO A 112 13.24 -10.33 -7.13
N ASP A 113 12.89 -9.29 -7.91
CA ASP A 113 13.62 -8.02 -7.92
C ASP A 113 13.43 -7.29 -6.57
N LEU A 114 12.20 -7.28 -6.05
CA LEU A 114 11.89 -6.70 -4.74
C LEU A 114 12.57 -7.46 -3.60
N MET A 115 12.63 -8.79 -3.66
CA MET A 115 13.32 -9.61 -2.65
C MET A 115 14.82 -9.31 -2.61
N GLU A 116 15.46 -9.20 -3.77
CA GLU A 116 16.87 -8.83 -3.86
C GLU A 116 17.11 -7.41 -3.32
N GLU A 117 16.22 -6.48 -3.63
CA GLU A 117 16.30 -5.11 -3.13
C GLU A 117 16.14 -5.03 -1.61
N ILE A 118 15.17 -5.76 -1.05
CA ILE A 118 14.96 -5.87 0.40
C ILE A 118 16.22 -6.45 1.05
N ARG A 119 16.80 -7.52 0.48
CA ARG A 119 18.04 -8.12 0.99
C ARG A 119 19.19 -7.09 1.04
N LEU A 120 19.41 -6.36 -0.05
CA LEU A 120 20.45 -5.32 -0.12
C LEU A 120 20.21 -4.20 0.91
N GLN A 121 18.96 -3.77 1.11
CA GLN A 121 18.61 -2.74 2.09
C GLN A 121 18.83 -3.23 3.53
N MET A 122 18.47 -4.47 3.83
CA MET A 122 18.70 -5.08 5.14
C MET A 122 20.20 -5.23 5.44
N GLU A 123 20.99 -5.71 4.48
CA GLU A 123 22.45 -5.86 4.63
C GLU A 123 23.16 -4.52 4.81
N ASN A 124 22.79 -3.50 4.03
CA ASN A 124 23.36 -2.16 4.17
C ASN A 124 23.02 -1.53 5.53
N ASN A 125 21.85 -1.85 6.09
CA ASN A 125 21.44 -1.38 7.41
C ASN A 125 22.24 -2.05 8.55
N ASP A 126 22.65 -3.32 8.39
CA ASP A 126 23.48 -4.03 9.38
C ASP A 126 24.96 -3.60 9.35
N VAL A 127 25.48 -3.16 8.19
CA VAL A 127 26.89 -2.75 8.04
C VAL A 127 27.15 -1.35 8.61
N ASP A 128 26.19 -0.43 8.52
CA ASP A 128 26.32 0.91 9.09
C ASP A 128 26.08 0.91 10.60
N LYS A 129 27.11 0.52 11.36
CA LYS A 129 27.13 0.54 12.84
C LYS A 129 26.93 1.94 13.45
N THR A 130 26.89 3.00 12.63
CA THR A 130 26.58 4.37 13.07
C THR A 130 25.13 4.76 12.85
N SER A 131 24.38 4.02 12.04
CA SER A 131 22.94 4.14 11.91
C SER A 131 22.26 3.49 13.11
N THR A 132 21.63 4.29 13.96
CA THR A 132 20.99 3.85 15.20
C THR A 132 19.68 3.09 14.98
N THR A 133 19.21 2.94 13.75
CA THR A 133 17.86 2.42 13.46
C THR A 133 17.93 1.15 12.64
N LYS A 134 17.97 0.02 13.36
CA LYS A 134 17.79 -1.31 12.77
C LYS A 134 16.40 -1.40 12.12
N ILE A 135 16.30 -1.99 10.93
CA ILE A 135 14.99 -2.31 10.34
C ILE A 135 14.33 -3.41 11.17
N THR A 136 13.16 -3.13 11.73
CA THR A 136 12.37 -4.04 12.58
C THR A 136 11.10 -4.53 11.91
N SER A 137 10.77 -4.00 10.72
CA SER A 137 9.55 -4.40 10.01
C SER A 137 9.67 -4.16 8.51
N VAL A 138 9.09 -5.05 7.73
CA VAL A 138 8.80 -4.81 6.31
C VAL A 138 7.32 -4.49 6.18
N VAL A 139 7.01 -3.35 5.55
CA VAL A 139 5.64 -2.85 5.38
C VAL A 139 5.32 -2.89 3.89
N ILE A 140 4.42 -3.77 3.48
CA ILE A 140 3.89 -3.74 2.13
C ILE A 140 2.89 -2.60 2.04
N ALA A 141 3.35 -1.50 1.46
CA ALA A 141 2.62 -0.24 1.35
C ALA A 141 3.32 0.68 0.35
N GLY A 142 2.56 1.57 -0.25
CA GLY A 142 3.05 2.52 -1.22
C GLY A 142 1.99 3.55 -1.54
N GLU A 143 1.99 4.01 -2.78
CA GLU A 143 0.91 4.83 -3.30
C GLU A 143 -0.34 4.00 -3.64
N GLY A 144 -0.15 2.86 -4.30
CA GLY A 144 -1.24 2.01 -4.76
C GLY A 144 -1.78 1.03 -3.72
N GLU A 145 -2.77 0.24 -4.12
CA GLU A 145 -3.43 -0.78 -3.31
C GLU A 145 -2.73 -2.14 -3.50
N PRO A 146 -2.00 -2.67 -2.49
CA PRO A 146 -1.24 -3.90 -2.65
C PRO A 146 -2.09 -5.13 -2.98
N THR A 147 -3.34 -5.18 -2.51
CA THR A 147 -4.24 -6.32 -2.76
C THR A 147 -4.70 -6.40 -4.21
N LEU A 148 -4.53 -5.36 -5.04
CA LEU A 148 -4.69 -5.50 -6.48
C LEU A 148 -3.70 -6.51 -7.08
N ARG A 149 -2.55 -6.70 -6.44
CA ARG A 149 -1.53 -7.69 -6.84
C ARG A 149 -1.46 -8.84 -5.83
N LEU A 150 -2.60 -9.37 -5.40
CA LEU A 150 -2.68 -10.34 -4.30
C LEU A 150 -1.73 -11.54 -4.45
N ASN A 151 -1.58 -12.12 -5.65
CA ASN A 151 -0.65 -13.23 -5.87
C ASN A 151 0.81 -12.85 -5.61
N ASP A 152 1.24 -11.67 -6.07
CA ASP A 152 2.60 -11.18 -5.82
C ASP A 152 2.80 -10.80 -4.35
N LEU A 153 1.77 -10.22 -3.72
CA LEU A 153 1.76 -9.94 -2.29
C LEU A 153 1.99 -11.22 -1.48
N LEU A 154 1.21 -12.28 -1.73
CA LEU A 154 1.33 -13.56 -1.03
C LEU A 154 2.68 -14.22 -1.26
N SER A 155 3.16 -14.24 -2.51
CA SER A 155 4.47 -14.80 -2.85
C SER A 155 5.61 -14.04 -2.18
N LEU A 156 5.53 -12.71 -2.14
CA LEU A 156 6.52 -11.87 -1.45
C LEU A 156 6.53 -12.14 0.06
N THR A 157 5.37 -12.18 0.70
CA THR A 157 5.28 -12.37 2.17
C THR A 157 5.71 -13.78 2.59
N GLU A 158 5.41 -14.80 1.79
CA GLU A 158 5.87 -16.18 2.01
C GLU A 158 7.41 -16.28 1.95
N GLN A 159 8.02 -15.64 0.94
CA GLN A 159 9.48 -15.61 0.81
C GLN A 159 10.15 -14.81 1.94
N LEU A 160 9.56 -13.68 2.34
CA LEU A 160 10.05 -12.89 3.47
C LEU A 160 9.96 -13.67 4.78
N SER A 161 8.84 -14.33 5.07
CA SER A 161 8.66 -15.10 6.30
C SER A 161 9.55 -16.34 6.39
N SER A 162 9.88 -16.93 5.24
CA SER A 162 10.79 -18.09 5.15
C SER A 162 12.27 -17.73 5.22
N SER A 163 12.62 -16.44 5.23
CA SER A 163 14.00 -15.99 5.20
C SER A 163 14.72 -16.06 6.56
N SER A 164 16.05 -16.15 6.54
CA SER A 164 16.87 -16.16 7.76
C SER A 164 16.77 -14.84 8.55
N TRP A 165 16.59 -13.71 7.86
CA TRP A 165 16.50 -12.37 8.48
C TRP A 165 15.29 -12.24 9.43
N PHE A 166 14.22 -12.96 9.14
CA PHE A 166 13.00 -12.97 9.95
C PHE A 166 12.98 -14.11 10.98
N SER A 167 13.69 -15.21 10.75
CA SER A 167 13.69 -16.39 11.64
C SER A 167 14.74 -16.37 12.75
N GLU A 168 15.86 -15.64 12.61
CA GLU A 168 17.00 -15.73 13.54
C GLU A 168 16.95 -14.77 14.75
N SER A 169 16.00 -13.83 14.82
CA SER A 169 15.96 -12.84 15.92
C SER A 169 15.08 -13.29 17.08
N SER A 170 15.61 -14.11 18.00
CA SER A 170 14.90 -14.61 19.20
C SER A 170 14.53 -13.52 20.24
N SER A 171 14.74 -12.23 19.96
CA SER A 171 14.40 -11.13 20.88
C SER A 171 13.80 -9.88 20.22
N SER A 172 13.74 -9.81 18.88
CA SER A 172 13.02 -8.76 18.14
C SER A 172 12.46 -9.37 16.88
N SER A 173 11.23 -9.89 16.92
CA SER A 173 10.59 -10.48 15.75
C SER A 173 10.38 -9.39 14.70
N SER A 174 11.11 -9.47 13.59
CA SER A 174 10.83 -8.62 12.44
C SER A 174 9.38 -8.89 11.99
N SER A 175 8.55 -7.87 11.92
CA SER A 175 7.14 -8.03 11.57
C SER A 175 6.92 -7.76 10.08
N ILE A 176 6.15 -8.59 9.40
CA ILE A 176 5.62 -8.29 8.07
C ILE A 176 4.26 -7.62 8.25
N ARG A 177 4.11 -6.42 7.70
CA ARG A 177 2.92 -5.58 7.86
C ARG A 177 2.34 -5.24 6.50
N LEU A 178 1.02 -5.11 6.40
CA LEU A 178 0.32 -4.66 5.20
C LEU A 178 -0.45 -3.38 5.50
N THR A 179 -0.40 -2.40 4.60
CA THR A 179 -1.34 -1.27 4.60
C THR A 179 -2.23 -1.37 3.37
N THR A 180 -3.55 -1.34 3.56
CA THR A 180 -4.54 -1.56 2.49
C THR A 180 -5.77 -0.68 2.73
N ASN A 181 -6.53 -0.42 1.67
CA ASN A 181 -7.88 0.14 1.76
C ASN A 181 -8.95 -0.93 2.05
N GLY A 182 -8.60 -2.22 2.01
CA GLY A 182 -9.51 -3.34 2.31
C GLY A 182 -10.48 -3.71 1.19
N LEU A 183 -10.34 -3.13 -0.01
CA LEU A 183 -11.16 -3.42 -1.18
C LEU A 183 -10.49 -4.49 -2.04
N ILE A 184 -10.94 -5.74 -1.89
CA ILE A 184 -10.40 -6.88 -2.64
C ILE A 184 -11.15 -7.03 -3.98
N PRO A 185 -10.46 -7.10 -5.13
CA PRO A 185 -11.11 -7.37 -6.42
C PRO A 185 -11.85 -8.72 -6.45
N SER A 186 -13.06 -8.72 -7.01
CA SER A 186 -13.96 -9.89 -7.08
C SER A 186 -13.35 -11.09 -7.81
N GLN A 187 -12.57 -10.88 -8.88
CA GLN A 187 -11.95 -11.99 -9.62
C GLN A 187 -10.88 -12.71 -8.79
N GLN A 188 -10.18 -12.00 -7.91
CA GLN A 188 -9.15 -12.59 -7.06
C GLN A 188 -9.76 -13.38 -5.90
N ALA A 189 -10.84 -12.86 -5.31
CA ALA A 189 -11.59 -13.58 -4.28
C ALA A 189 -12.14 -14.93 -4.80
N SER A 190 -12.56 -14.98 -6.07
CA SER A 190 -13.12 -16.18 -6.69
C SER A 190 -12.05 -17.17 -7.16
N SER A 191 -10.92 -16.72 -7.71
CA SER A 191 -9.83 -17.58 -8.22
C SER A 191 -9.11 -18.37 -7.12
N ILE A 192 -9.02 -17.80 -5.91
CA ILE A 192 -8.40 -18.47 -4.75
C ILE A 192 -9.28 -19.64 -4.25
N SER A 193 -10.58 -19.63 -4.53
CA SER A 193 -11.53 -20.58 -3.94
C SER A 193 -11.61 -21.95 -4.63
N ASN A 194 -11.04 -22.16 -5.83
CA ASN A 194 -11.24 -23.41 -6.62
C ASN A 194 -12.72 -23.89 -6.64
N GLY A 195 -13.69 -22.97 -6.61
CA GLY A 195 -15.13 -23.27 -6.57
C GLY A 195 -15.67 -23.77 -5.23
N LYS A 196 -14.93 -23.63 -4.11
CA LYS A 196 -15.39 -23.94 -2.75
C LYS A 196 -15.04 -22.81 -1.78
N GLN A 197 -16.09 -22.15 -1.28
CA GLN A 197 -16.09 -21.13 -0.21
C GLN A 197 -15.34 -19.84 -0.57
N GLU A 198 -15.97 -18.68 -0.35
CA GLU A 198 -15.30 -17.38 -0.47
C GLU A 198 -14.00 -17.40 0.32
N SER A 199 -12.89 -17.10 -0.35
CA SER A 199 -11.59 -17.10 0.28
C SER A 199 -11.53 -15.97 1.32
N ASN A 200 -11.26 -16.31 2.57
CA ASN A 200 -10.98 -15.34 3.63
C ASN A 200 -9.57 -14.78 3.39
N VAL A 201 -9.48 -13.64 2.68
CA VAL A 201 -8.21 -13.00 2.32
C VAL A 201 -7.35 -12.67 3.53
N PRO A 202 -7.89 -12.09 4.63
CA PRO A 202 -7.11 -11.91 5.85
C PRO A 202 -6.46 -13.20 6.40
N GLN A 203 -7.20 -14.31 6.41
CA GLN A 203 -6.65 -15.61 6.82
C GLN A 203 -5.53 -16.08 5.89
N LEU A 204 -5.66 -15.83 4.59
CA LEU A 204 -4.63 -16.15 3.61
C LEU A 204 -3.37 -15.30 3.79
N LEU A 205 -3.53 -13.99 4.02
CA LEU A 205 -2.41 -13.09 4.33
C LEU A 205 -1.66 -13.55 5.58
N GLN A 206 -2.40 -13.92 6.63
CA GLN A 206 -1.82 -14.43 7.87
C GLN A 206 -1.03 -15.72 7.64
N SER A 207 -1.58 -16.68 6.88
CA SER A 207 -0.89 -17.94 6.61
C SER A 207 0.37 -17.78 5.76
N HIS A 208 0.51 -16.67 5.03
CA HIS A 208 1.71 -16.30 4.26
C HIS A 208 2.65 -15.37 5.04
N GLY A 209 2.45 -15.23 6.36
CA GLY A 209 3.39 -14.56 7.25
C GLY A 209 3.10 -13.08 7.53
N VAL A 210 2.00 -12.52 7.01
CA VAL A 210 1.57 -11.17 7.43
C VAL A 210 1.13 -11.24 8.89
N SER A 211 1.79 -10.43 9.72
CA SER A 211 1.54 -10.36 11.17
C SER A 211 0.63 -9.21 11.57
N HIS A 212 0.51 -8.18 10.72
CA HIS A 212 -0.24 -6.97 11.02
C HIS A 212 -0.87 -6.37 9.76
N VAL A 213 -2.13 -5.98 9.83
CA VAL A 213 -2.85 -5.26 8.77
C VAL A 213 -3.35 -3.91 9.27
N SER A 214 -3.04 -2.86 8.51
CA SER A 214 -3.54 -1.50 8.72
C SER A 214 -4.55 -1.18 7.62
N VAL A 215 -5.83 -1.07 7.97
CA VAL A 215 -6.93 -0.87 7.01
C VAL A 215 -7.44 0.56 7.07
N ALA A 216 -7.61 1.21 5.91
CA ALA A 216 -8.09 2.58 5.81
C ALA A 216 -9.63 2.64 5.73
N LEU A 217 -10.30 2.78 6.89
CA LEU A 217 -11.77 2.83 6.96
C LEU A 217 -12.32 4.26 6.76
N MET A 218 -11.57 5.30 7.11
CA MET A 218 -11.87 6.74 6.92
C MET A 218 -13.15 7.32 7.56
N SER A 219 -14.29 6.62 7.54
CA SER A 219 -15.56 7.08 8.11
C SER A 219 -16.46 5.90 8.52
N ALA A 220 -17.35 6.16 9.49
CA ALA A 220 -18.41 5.23 9.87
C ALA A 220 -19.66 5.36 8.98
N ASP A 221 -19.80 6.47 8.26
CA ASP A 221 -20.92 6.71 7.36
C ASP A 221 -20.55 6.23 5.94
N PRO A 222 -21.30 5.28 5.35
CA PRO A 222 -21.07 4.79 3.99
C PRO A 222 -21.04 5.90 2.93
N LEU A 223 -21.89 6.93 3.05
CA LEU A 223 -21.93 8.01 2.07
C LEU A 223 -20.70 8.92 2.18
N GLN A 224 -20.27 9.22 3.40
CA GLN A 224 -19.04 9.95 3.64
C GLN A 224 -17.81 9.14 3.21
N TYR A 225 -17.80 7.82 3.44
CA TYR A 225 -16.75 6.93 2.94
C TYR A 225 -16.62 7.01 1.43
N GLU A 226 -17.74 6.89 0.70
CA GLU A 226 -17.77 6.98 -0.76
C GLU A 226 -17.19 8.31 -1.26
N ALA A 227 -17.55 9.43 -0.60
CA ALA A 227 -17.02 10.75 -0.94
C ALA A 227 -15.50 10.89 -0.67
N LEU A 228 -15.03 10.33 0.45
CA LEU A 228 -13.63 10.45 0.90
C LEU A 228 -12.69 9.50 0.15
N MET A 229 -13.13 8.28 -0.13
CA MET A 229 -12.32 7.24 -0.75
C MET A 229 -12.57 7.11 -2.24
N GLN A 230 -13.73 7.53 -2.76
CA GLN A 230 -14.11 7.37 -4.16
C GLN A 230 -13.77 5.97 -4.71
N PRO A 231 -14.26 4.88 -4.11
CA PRO A 231 -13.95 3.53 -4.56
C PRO A 231 -14.40 3.28 -6.01
N LEU A 232 -13.72 2.36 -6.69
CA LEU A 232 -14.14 1.80 -7.97
C LEU A 232 -14.45 0.31 -7.75
N LEU A 233 -15.74 -0.01 -7.63
CA LEU A 233 -16.20 -1.39 -7.50
C LEU A 233 -16.61 -1.97 -8.85
N LEU A 234 -16.51 -3.30 -8.97
CA LEU A 234 -16.96 -4.06 -10.14
C LEU A 234 -18.37 -4.62 -10.00
N VAL A 235 -18.86 -4.76 -8.76
CA VAL A 235 -20.11 -5.45 -8.47
C VAL A 235 -21.04 -4.51 -7.71
N GLU A 236 -22.30 -4.44 -8.14
CA GLU A 236 -23.34 -3.56 -7.59
C GLU A 236 -23.99 -4.11 -6.30
N GLU A 237 -23.72 -5.36 -5.92
CA GLU A 237 -24.47 -6.05 -4.87
C GLU A 237 -24.14 -5.57 -3.45
N ASP A 238 -22.94 -5.00 -3.24
CA ASP A 238 -22.55 -4.46 -1.93
C ASP A 238 -21.71 -3.18 -2.08
N ASN A 239 -22.00 -2.18 -1.26
CA ASN A 239 -21.26 -0.93 -1.29
C ASN A 239 -19.83 -1.12 -0.72
N ALA A 240 -18.91 -0.24 -1.10
CA ALA A 240 -17.50 -0.39 -0.77
C ALA A 240 -17.23 -0.33 0.73
N HIS A 241 -18.00 0.48 1.46
CA HIS A 241 -17.87 0.59 2.92
C HIS A 241 -18.19 -0.72 3.62
N SER A 242 -19.27 -1.40 3.22
CA SER A 242 -19.60 -2.75 3.70
C SER A 242 -18.49 -3.76 3.41
N GLN A 243 -17.89 -3.71 2.21
CA GLN A 243 -16.80 -4.61 1.84
C GLN A 243 -15.57 -4.41 2.73
N VAL A 244 -15.18 -3.17 3.00
CA VAL A 244 -14.08 -2.86 3.93
C VAL A 244 -14.42 -3.28 5.35
N CYS A 245 -15.64 -3.03 5.83
CA CYS A 245 -16.06 -3.47 7.16
C CYS A 245 -16.00 -5.00 7.29
N ARG A 246 -16.43 -5.73 6.25
CA ARG A 246 -16.32 -7.20 6.19
C ARG A 246 -14.85 -7.65 6.23
N PHE A 247 -13.98 -7.02 5.45
CA PHE A 247 -12.53 -7.31 5.48
C PHE A 247 -11.94 -7.10 6.87
N ILE A 248 -12.27 -5.98 7.53
CA ILE A 248 -11.80 -5.66 8.88
C ILE A 248 -12.29 -6.71 9.89
N GLN A 249 -13.57 -7.08 9.85
CA GLN A 249 -14.12 -8.11 10.74
C GLN A 249 -13.41 -9.45 10.53
N GLN A 250 -13.26 -9.89 9.28
CA GLN A 250 -12.56 -11.13 8.95
C GLN A 250 -11.10 -11.11 9.41
N ALA A 251 -10.43 -9.96 9.31
CA ALA A 251 -9.07 -9.79 9.81
C ALA A 251 -9.01 -9.85 11.33
N ALA A 252 -9.94 -9.19 12.03
CA ALA A 252 -10.00 -9.20 13.49
C ALA A 252 -10.32 -10.60 14.05
N ASP A 253 -11.13 -11.37 13.32
CA ASP A 253 -11.45 -12.76 13.66
C ASP A 253 -10.31 -13.75 13.31
N THR A 254 -9.27 -13.30 12.59
CA THR A 254 -8.14 -14.15 12.20
C THR A 254 -7.10 -14.23 13.32
N ASN A 255 -6.99 -15.40 13.93
CA ASN A 255 -6.01 -15.63 15.00
C ASN A 255 -4.57 -15.38 14.54
N GLY A 256 -3.81 -14.61 15.32
CA GLY A 256 -2.41 -14.28 15.03
C GLY A 256 -2.20 -13.16 14.02
N LEU A 257 -3.28 -12.48 13.60
CA LEU A 257 -3.23 -11.29 12.76
C LEU A 257 -3.62 -10.05 13.59
N GLU A 258 -2.69 -9.12 13.78
CA GLU A 258 -3.01 -7.85 14.44
C GLU A 258 -3.71 -6.90 13.46
N VAL A 259 -4.75 -6.22 13.91
CA VAL A 259 -5.53 -5.27 13.09
C VAL A 259 -5.44 -3.86 13.66
N GLU A 260 -5.14 -2.90 12.79
CA GLU A 260 -5.21 -1.46 13.03
C GLU A 260 -6.19 -0.83 12.03
N VAL A 261 -7.19 -0.11 12.53
CA VAL A 261 -8.05 0.73 11.68
C VAL A 261 -7.45 2.13 11.63
N THR A 262 -7.35 2.70 10.44
CA THR A 262 -6.81 4.04 10.21
C THR A 262 -7.85 4.96 9.58
N ALA A 263 -7.74 6.24 9.92
CA ALA A 263 -8.56 7.30 9.36
C ALA A 263 -7.79 8.63 9.30
N VAL A 264 -8.25 9.56 8.48
CA VAL A 264 -7.68 10.91 8.40
C VAL A 264 -8.49 11.85 9.29
N ASP A 265 -7.79 12.62 10.12
CA ASP A 265 -8.35 13.59 11.06
C ASP A 265 -8.87 14.81 10.32
N ARG A 266 -10.09 14.69 9.76
CA ARG A 266 -10.80 15.75 9.04
C ARG A 266 -11.93 16.31 9.91
N PRO A 267 -12.22 17.62 9.85
CA PRO A 267 -13.29 18.23 10.63
C PRO A 267 -14.67 17.59 10.42
N GLU A 268 -14.95 17.13 9.21
CA GLU A 268 -16.22 16.52 8.84
C GLU A 268 -16.39 15.06 9.31
N VAL A 269 -15.30 14.38 9.73
CA VAL A 269 -15.35 12.97 10.14
C VAL A 269 -15.68 12.85 11.62
N ASN A 270 -16.75 12.13 11.95
CA ASN A 270 -17.12 11.87 13.35
C ASN A 270 -16.26 10.74 13.94
N LYS A 271 -15.31 11.12 14.81
CA LYS A 271 -14.35 10.22 15.44
C LYS A 271 -14.99 9.19 16.36
N GLU A 272 -15.92 9.63 17.21
CA GLU A 272 -16.58 8.77 18.19
C GLU A 272 -17.38 7.65 17.51
N THR A 273 -18.08 7.98 16.42
CA THR A 273 -18.82 6.97 15.65
C THR A 273 -17.88 6.00 14.93
N LEU A 274 -16.74 6.46 14.43
CA LEU A 274 -15.76 5.59 13.77
C LEU A 274 -15.05 4.66 14.76
N GLU A 275 -14.69 5.16 15.93
CA GLU A 275 -14.13 4.33 16.99
C GLU A 275 -15.14 3.32 17.52
N SER A 276 -16.42 3.69 17.62
CA SER A 276 -17.50 2.77 17.99
C SER A 276 -17.71 1.69 16.92
N LEU A 277 -17.66 2.05 15.63
CA LEU A 277 -17.73 1.10 14.53
C LEU A 277 -16.53 0.14 14.58
N ALA A 278 -15.30 0.63 14.70
CA ALA A 278 -14.10 -0.21 14.77
C ALA A 278 -14.19 -1.24 15.92
N LYS A 279 -14.66 -0.82 17.11
CA LYS A 279 -14.91 -1.73 18.24
C LYS A 279 -15.97 -2.78 17.94
N SER A 280 -17.04 -2.39 17.25
CA SER A 280 -18.10 -3.33 16.83
C SER A 280 -17.61 -4.35 15.80
N LEU A 281 -16.51 -4.04 15.09
CA LEU A 281 -15.82 -4.92 14.15
C LEU A 281 -14.73 -5.78 14.82
N SER A 282 -14.79 -5.96 16.14
CA SER A 282 -13.81 -6.69 16.96
C SER A 282 -12.38 -6.12 16.96
N VAL A 283 -12.16 -4.87 16.54
CA VAL A 283 -10.83 -4.25 16.58
C VAL A 283 -10.53 -3.76 17.99
N GLU A 284 -9.50 -4.34 18.62
CA GLU A 284 -9.11 -4.02 20.00
C GLU A 284 -8.37 -2.68 20.11
N ASN A 285 -7.55 -2.37 19.10
CA ASN A 285 -6.74 -1.17 19.06
C ASN A 285 -7.60 0.08 18.75
N PRO A 286 -7.25 1.24 19.34
CA PRO A 286 -7.92 2.49 18.98
C PRO A 286 -7.66 2.82 17.50
N VAL A 287 -8.61 3.54 16.89
CA VAL A 287 -8.43 4.04 15.52
C VAL A 287 -7.20 4.93 15.48
N ARG A 288 -6.29 4.64 14.55
CA ARG A 288 -5.11 5.46 14.32
C ARG A 288 -5.45 6.62 13.40
N TRP A 289 -5.65 7.77 14.02
CA TRP A 289 -5.88 9.04 13.34
C TRP A 289 -4.59 9.58 12.71
N ARG A 290 -4.70 9.99 11.44
CA ARG A 290 -3.61 10.55 10.65
C ARG A 290 -3.91 12.03 10.36
N PRO A 291 -2.97 12.97 10.54
CA PRO A 291 -3.25 14.41 10.41
C PRO A 291 -3.68 14.82 8.98
N TYR A 292 -4.76 15.58 8.82
CA TYR A 292 -5.10 16.19 7.52
C TYR A 292 -4.26 17.43 7.25
N PHE A 293 -3.88 17.67 5.99
CA PHE A 293 -3.06 18.80 5.56
C PHE A 293 -3.82 19.65 4.54
N GLU A 294 -4.59 20.62 5.06
CA GLU A 294 -5.26 21.67 4.28
C GLU A 294 -4.29 22.61 3.58
#